data_AF-A0A0X8GQ59-F1
#
_entry.id   AF-A0A0X8GQ59-F1
#
_cell.length_a   1.000
_cell.length_b   1.000
_cell.length_c   1.000
_cell.angle_alpha   90.00
_cell.angle_beta   90.00
_cell.angle_gamma   90.00
#
_symmetry.space_group_name_H-M   'P 1'
#
loop_
_entity.id
_entity.type
_entity.pdbx_description
1 polymer ?
#
loop_
_entity_poly.entity_id
_entity_poly.type
_entity_poly.pdbx_seq_one_letter_code
_entity_poly.pdbx_strand_id
1 'polypeptide(L)'
;MGWKDVFTYGSKLLGKEEERQDAGLPLGARIGSLITLQMSPFIRANANGSVIEAPANLSMLIQAVSRVKINLSGHLYRLYIETGNDETPEKFVQVFQNQAGVVEEIMYCTRLTRIFPASAEDQEAFTGEAGYGLGCQSYALAREQFVELGYGDSRIEEIFGEQEQLEYQRDAGSAEAEFVSPFTGSEVRIDDAMGVKGLSQKIYFMPYVRQLASGSEYLLISTEVVTSEDGDYSKRAIHVDFMIGLPLELERITVQ
;
A
#
# COMPACT_ATOMS: atom_id res chain seq x y z
N MET A 1 28.75 15.91 -50.26
CA MET A 1 28.13 15.79 -48.93
C MET A 1 27.64 17.18 -48.54
N GLY A 2 26.34 17.40 -48.62
CA GLY A 2 25.75 18.74 -48.49
C GLY A 2 25.48 19.10 -47.03
N TRP A 3 25.61 20.39 -46.69
CA TRP A 3 25.29 20.94 -45.37
C TRP A 3 23.88 20.63 -44.85
N LYS A 4 22.98 20.10 -45.69
CA LYS A 4 21.64 19.64 -45.29
C LYS A 4 21.64 18.29 -44.55
N ASP A 5 22.65 17.44 -44.74
CA ASP A 5 22.71 16.12 -44.10
C ASP A 5 23.11 16.18 -42.61
N VAL A 6 23.77 17.26 -42.19
CA VAL A 6 24.21 17.47 -40.79
C VAL A 6 23.04 17.88 -39.89
N PHE A 7 22.07 18.64 -40.40
CA PHE A 7 20.89 19.05 -39.63
C PHE A 7 19.90 17.90 -39.42
N THR A 8 19.80 16.97 -40.37
CA THR A 8 18.94 15.78 -40.22
C THR A 8 19.48 14.79 -39.19
N TYR A 9 20.82 14.69 -39.05
CA TYR A 9 21.45 13.82 -38.05
C TYR A 9 21.37 14.39 -36.62
N GLY A 10 21.41 15.72 -36.46
CA GLY A 10 21.18 16.38 -35.17
C GLY A 10 19.73 16.28 -34.68
N SER A 11 18.75 16.34 -35.59
CA SER A 11 17.32 16.27 -35.23
C SER A 11 16.85 14.89 -34.74
N LYS A 12 17.54 13.81 -35.12
CA LYS A 12 17.21 12.45 -34.68
C LYS A 12 17.77 12.08 -33.30
N LEU A 13 18.70 12.87 -32.77
CA LEU A 13 19.28 12.72 -31.43
C LEU A 13 18.67 13.69 -30.40
N LEU A 14 17.85 14.64 -30.83
CA LEU A 14 17.20 15.65 -29.99
C LEU A 14 15.69 15.41 -29.78
N GLY A 15 15.20 14.19 -30.06
CA GLY A 15 13.76 13.91 -30.10
C GLY A 15 13.36 12.47 -29.76
N LYS A 16 14.14 11.76 -28.93
CA LYS A 16 13.52 10.76 -28.07
C LYS A 16 13.11 11.53 -26.82
N GLU A 17 11.84 11.95 -26.74
CA GLU A 17 11.27 12.21 -25.41
C GLU A 17 11.58 10.96 -24.59
N GLU A 18 12.31 11.12 -23.48
CA GLU A 18 12.56 10.01 -22.58
C GLU A 18 11.21 9.43 -22.16
N GLU A 19 11.01 8.14 -22.46
CA GLU A 19 9.72 7.49 -22.28
C GLU A 19 9.45 7.38 -20.78
N ARG A 20 8.43 8.10 -20.33
CA ARG A 20 7.98 8.06 -18.93
C ARG A 20 7.64 6.63 -18.53
N GLN A 21 8.18 6.21 -17.39
CA GLN A 21 7.96 4.88 -16.83
C GLN A 21 6.65 4.78 -16.03
N ASP A 22 6.01 5.92 -15.73
CA ASP A 22 4.72 6.02 -15.05
C ASP A 22 3.51 6.18 -16.00
N ALA A 23 3.67 5.79 -17.27
CA ALA A 23 2.60 5.82 -18.26
C ALA A 23 1.65 4.60 -18.14
N GLY A 24 0.39 4.77 -18.54
CA GLY A 24 -0.58 3.66 -18.64
C GLY A 24 -1.12 3.14 -17.30
N LEU A 25 -1.00 3.92 -16.23
CA LEU A 25 -1.54 3.56 -14.91
C LEU A 25 -3.07 3.74 -14.86
N PRO A 26 -3.77 3.03 -13.95
CA PRO A 26 -5.19 3.20 -13.73
C PRO A 26 -5.58 4.65 -13.44
N LEU A 27 -6.84 4.99 -13.75
CA LEU A 27 -7.42 6.33 -13.51
C LEU A 27 -6.69 7.48 -14.24
N GLY A 28 -5.79 7.17 -15.17
CA GLY A 28 -4.93 8.18 -15.81
C GLY A 28 -3.84 8.73 -14.88
N ALA A 29 -3.60 8.06 -13.74
CA ALA A 29 -2.62 8.48 -12.75
C ALA A 29 -1.20 8.56 -13.31
N ARG A 30 -0.41 9.49 -12.77
CA ARG A 30 1.03 9.64 -13.01
C ARG A 30 1.68 10.23 -11.77
N ILE A 31 3.00 10.10 -11.65
CA ILE A 31 3.76 10.85 -10.66
C ILE A 31 3.60 12.34 -10.96
N GLY A 32 3.17 13.09 -9.94
CA GLY A 32 2.80 14.50 -10.01
C GLY A 32 1.32 14.76 -10.30
N SER A 33 0.50 13.74 -10.58
CA SER A 33 -0.96 13.91 -10.66
C SER A 33 -1.57 14.25 -9.31
N LEU A 34 -2.67 15.00 -9.33
CA LEU A 34 -3.44 15.34 -8.14
C LEU A 34 -4.53 14.29 -7.91
N ILE A 35 -4.44 13.57 -6.80
CA ILE A 35 -5.52 12.70 -6.32
C ILE A 35 -6.43 13.51 -5.40
N THR A 36 -7.73 13.49 -5.66
CA THR A 36 -8.74 14.11 -4.79
C THR A 36 -9.68 13.05 -4.25
N LEU A 37 -9.84 13.03 -2.93
CA LEU A 37 -10.70 12.11 -2.19
C LEU A 37 -11.90 12.85 -1.60
N GLN A 38 -13.04 12.19 -1.47
CA GLN A 38 -14.15 12.74 -0.69
C GLN A 38 -13.98 12.40 0.80
N MET A 39 -14.33 13.35 1.68
CA MET A 39 -14.21 13.16 3.13
C MET A 39 -15.23 12.18 3.72
N SER A 40 -16.38 12.01 3.06
CA SER A 40 -17.52 11.29 3.64
C SER A 40 -17.24 9.84 4.06
N PRO A 41 -16.45 9.02 3.34
CA PRO A 41 -16.12 7.66 3.78
C PRO A 41 -15.32 7.66 5.09
N PHE A 42 -14.36 8.57 5.23
CA PHE A 42 -13.53 8.68 6.43
C PHE A 42 -14.33 9.11 7.66
N ILE A 43 -15.24 10.09 7.51
CA ILE A 43 -16.13 10.51 8.60
C ILE A 43 -17.01 9.34 9.05
N ARG A 44 -17.58 8.59 8.10
CA ARG A 44 -18.39 7.41 8.42
C ARG A 44 -17.58 6.34 9.13
N ALA A 45 -16.38 6.04 8.65
CA ALA A 45 -15.51 5.04 9.27
C ALA A 45 -15.14 5.43 10.71
N ASN A 46 -14.69 6.67 10.92
CA ASN A 46 -14.29 7.17 12.24
C ASN A 46 -15.45 7.23 13.24
N ALA A 47 -16.65 7.61 12.79
CA ALA A 47 -17.84 7.57 13.64
C ALA A 47 -18.21 6.15 14.11
N ASN A 48 -17.62 5.11 13.49
CA ASN A 48 -17.85 3.71 13.81
C ASN A 48 -16.58 2.99 14.31
N GLY A 49 -15.62 3.75 14.86
CA GLY A 49 -14.45 3.19 15.55
C GLY A 49 -13.33 2.71 14.63
N SER A 50 -13.29 3.17 13.37
CA SER A 50 -12.17 2.91 12.46
C SER A 50 -10.86 3.46 13.04
N VAL A 51 -9.78 2.69 12.90
CA VAL A 51 -8.42 3.14 13.20
C VAL A 51 -7.98 4.21 12.21
N ILE A 52 -8.43 4.11 10.95
CA ILE A 52 -7.93 4.95 9.88
C ILE A 52 -8.10 6.45 10.16
N GLU A 53 -7.05 7.21 9.95
CA GLU A 53 -7.14 8.66 10.06
C GLU A 53 -7.57 9.28 8.74
N ALA A 54 -8.47 10.26 8.83
CA ALA A 54 -8.83 11.06 7.67
C ALA A 54 -7.59 11.86 7.21
N PRO A 55 -7.27 11.88 5.91
CA PRO A 55 -6.14 12.66 5.42
C PRO A 55 -6.38 14.16 5.69
N ALA A 56 -5.34 14.86 6.16
CA ALA A 56 -5.41 16.28 6.48
C ALA A 56 -5.77 17.15 5.26
N ASN A 57 -5.31 16.73 4.08
CA ASN A 57 -5.67 17.31 2.79
C ASN A 57 -6.37 16.26 1.95
N LEU A 58 -7.49 16.64 1.31
CA LEU A 58 -8.20 15.73 0.42
C LEU A 58 -7.66 15.73 -1.02
N SER A 59 -6.88 16.75 -1.38
CA SER A 59 -6.21 16.86 -2.67
C SER A 59 -4.71 16.77 -2.44
N MET A 60 -4.09 15.71 -2.95
CA MET A 60 -2.70 15.36 -2.65
C MET A 60 -1.98 14.98 -3.96
N LEU A 61 -0.66 15.16 -4.00
CA LEU A 61 0.12 14.76 -5.19
C LEU A 61 0.53 13.30 -5.07
N ILE A 62 0.46 12.57 -6.19
CA ILE A 62 1.08 11.25 -6.32
C ILE A 62 2.59 11.45 -6.38
N GLN A 63 3.30 10.96 -5.36
CA GLN A 63 4.74 11.08 -5.23
C GLN A 63 5.48 9.90 -5.85
N ALA A 64 4.90 8.70 -5.75
CA ALA A 64 5.47 7.48 -6.29
C ALA A 64 4.34 6.55 -6.75
N VAL A 65 4.68 5.58 -7.58
CA VAL A 65 3.75 4.57 -8.05
C VAL A 65 4.41 3.21 -8.00
N SER A 66 3.66 2.18 -7.60
CA SER A 66 4.15 0.81 -7.68
C SER A 66 3.17 -0.10 -8.40
N ARG A 67 3.74 -1.22 -8.85
CA ARG A 67 2.99 -2.37 -9.31
C ARG A 67 3.34 -3.58 -8.46
N VAL A 68 2.33 -4.14 -7.82
CA VAL A 68 2.42 -5.36 -7.03
C VAL A 68 2.06 -6.54 -7.93
N LYS A 69 2.98 -7.51 -8.00
CA LYS A 69 2.81 -8.79 -8.70
C LYS A 69 2.69 -9.90 -7.66
N ILE A 70 1.46 -10.33 -7.45
CA ILE A 70 1.09 -11.50 -6.64
C ILE A 70 0.33 -12.49 -7.52
N ASN A 71 0.12 -13.73 -7.04
CA ASN A 71 -0.62 -14.77 -7.75
C ASN A 71 -2.15 -14.50 -7.76
N LEU A 72 -2.55 -13.29 -8.13
CA LEU A 72 -3.93 -12.89 -8.37
C LEU A 72 -4.15 -12.62 -9.85
N SER A 73 -5.36 -12.90 -10.31
CA SER A 73 -5.78 -12.57 -11.67
C SER A 73 -6.08 -11.07 -11.79
N GLY A 74 -5.15 -10.30 -12.35
CA GLY A 74 -5.32 -8.85 -12.51
C GLY A 74 -4.03 -8.09 -12.23
N HIS A 75 -4.15 -6.81 -11.93
CA HIS A 75 -3.05 -5.90 -11.62
C HIS A 75 -3.37 -5.08 -10.39
N LEU A 76 -2.46 -5.10 -9.42
CA LEU A 76 -2.55 -4.30 -8.21
C LEU A 76 -1.54 -3.15 -8.30
N TYR A 77 -2.05 -1.93 -8.20
CA TYR A 77 -1.25 -0.71 -8.22
C TYR A 77 -1.35 0.00 -6.88
N ARG A 78 -0.28 0.67 -6.46
CA ARG A 78 -0.32 1.62 -5.34
C ARG A 78 0.10 2.98 -5.83
N LEU A 79 -0.75 3.97 -5.61
CA LEU A 79 -0.51 5.38 -5.91
C LEU A 79 -0.11 6.06 -4.60
N TYR A 80 1.19 6.21 -4.38
CA TYR A 80 1.73 6.75 -3.14
C TYR A 80 1.52 8.24 -3.07
N ILE A 81 0.89 8.65 -1.98
CA ILE A 81 0.73 10.05 -1.60
C ILE A 81 1.87 10.46 -0.67
N GLU A 82 2.28 9.56 0.21
CA GLU A 82 3.47 9.68 1.05
C GLU A 82 4.17 8.31 1.03
N THR A 83 5.45 8.27 0.61
CA THR A 83 6.22 7.01 0.63
C THR A 83 6.62 6.57 2.03
N GLY A 84 6.38 7.41 3.04
CA GLY A 84 6.71 7.19 4.43
C GLY A 84 8.22 7.24 4.73
N ASN A 85 8.53 7.49 5.99
CA ASN A 85 9.86 7.33 6.60
C ASN A 85 9.66 7.05 8.11
N ASP A 86 10.71 7.19 8.92
CA ASP A 86 10.62 6.95 10.36
C ASP A 86 9.69 7.93 11.09
N GLU A 87 9.49 9.14 10.55
CA GLU A 87 8.68 10.21 11.15
C GLU A 87 7.26 10.28 10.57
N THR A 88 7.07 9.79 9.33
CA THR A 88 5.82 9.93 8.58
C THR A 88 5.30 8.58 8.12
N PRO A 89 4.00 8.28 8.35
CA PRO A 89 3.42 7.02 7.90
C PRO A 89 3.35 6.99 6.37
N GLU A 90 3.56 5.81 5.80
CA GLU A 90 3.32 5.60 4.38
C GLU A 90 1.81 5.69 4.10
N LYS A 91 1.43 6.38 3.02
CA LYS A 91 0.04 6.53 2.59
C LYS A 91 -0.07 6.32 1.10
N PHE A 92 -1.01 5.49 0.67
CA PHE A 92 -1.26 5.26 -0.74
C PHE A 92 -2.72 4.94 -1.01
N VAL A 93 -3.12 5.13 -2.26
CA VAL A 93 -4.36 4.56 -2.78
C VAL A 93 -4.02 3.30 -3.57
N GLN A 94 -4.52 2.17 -3.08
CA GLN A 94 -4.44 0.89 -3.76
C GLN A 94 -5.56 0.80 -4.79
N VAL A 95 -5.22 0.38 -6.01
CA VAL A 95 -6.17 0.22 -7.11
C VAL A 95 -5.99 -1.17 -7.71
N PHE A 96 -7.04 -1.98 -7.67
CA PHE A 96 -7.08 -3.27 -8.33
C PHE A 96 -7.78 -3.15 -9.68
N GLN A 97 -7.11 -3.58 -10.74
CA GLN A 97 -7.67 -3.75 -12.07
C GLN A 97 -7.77 -5.23 -12.41
N ASN A 98 -8.94 -5.66 -12.88
CA ASN A 98 -9.12 -7.02 -13.36
C ASN A 98 -8.35 -7.28 -14.68
N GLN A 99 -8.44 -8.51 -15.20
CA GLN A 99 -7.76 -8.89 -16.45
C GLN A 99 -8.24 -8.11 -17.69
N ALA A 100 -9.43 -7.51 -17.65
CA ALA A 100 -9.96 -6.66 -18.71
C ALA A 100 -9.50 -5.19 -18.61
N GLY A 101 -8.71 -4.84 -17.58
CA GLY A 101 -8.24 -3.48 -17.31
C GLY A 101 -9.29 -2.58 -16.64
N VAL A 102 -10.39 -3.16 -16.16
CA VAL A 102 -11.43 -2.42 -15.43
C VAL A 102 -11.03 -2.31 -13.97
N VAL A 103 -11.12 -1.11 -13.40
CA VAL A 103 -10.92 -0.88 -11.96
C VAL A 103 -12.12 -1.46 -11.22
N GLU A 104 -11.87 -2.43 -10.34
CA GLU A 104 -12.92 -3.09 -9.54
C GLU A 104 -12.90 -2.62 -8.09
N GLU A 105 -11.71 -2.38 -7.54
CA GLU A 105 -11.56 -2.01 -6.12
C GLU A 105 -10.56 -0.87 -5.95
N ILE A 106 -10.89 0.02 -5.03
CA ILE A 106 -10.03 1.11 -4.57
C ILE A 106 -10.04 1.13 -3.06
N MET A 107 -8.86 1.30 -2.47
CA MET A 107 -8.71 1.36 -1.02
C MET A 107 -7.66 2.41 -0.68
N TYR A 108 -7.98 3.28 0.29
CA TYR A 108 -7.00 4.17 0.87
C TYR A 108 -6.32 3.46 2.03
N CYS A 109 -4.99 3.46 2.03
CA CYS A 109 -4.17 2.80 3.03
C CYS A 109 -3.25 3.78 3.74
N THR A 110 -3.08 3.60 5.05
CA THR A 110 -2.08 4.32 5.86
C THR A 110 -1.34 3.33 6.76
N ARG A 111 -0.04 3.54 6.94
CA ARG A 111 0.78 2.72 7.83
C ARG A 111 0.43 3.03 9.27
N LEU A 112 0.00 2.00 10.00
CA LEU A 112 -0.20 2.07 11.44
C LEU A 112 1.15 1.97 12.16
N THR A 113 1.92 0.93 11.83
CA THR A 113 3.25 0.72 12.41
C THR A 113 4.13 -0.11 11.48
N ARG A 114 5.44 -0.05 11.73
CA ARG A 114 6.46 -0.88 11.10
C ARG A 114 7.25 -1.58 12.19
N ILE A 115 7.46 -2.88 12.04
CA ILE A 115 8.35 -3.65 12.91
C ILE A 115 9.51 -4.23 12.11
N PHE A 116 10.63 -4.43 12.78
CA PHE A 116 11.82 -5.05 12.23
C PHE A 116 12.02 -6.40 12.95
N PRO A 117 11.70 -7.53 12.30
CA PRO A 117 11.87 -8.86 12.90
C PRO A 117 13.31 -9.06 13.38
N ALA A 118 13.48 -9.38 14.68
CA ALA A 118 14.80 -9.44 15.31
C ALA A 118 15.45 -10.83 15.17
N SER A 119 14.64 -11.87 14.98
CA SER A 119 15.09 -13.26 14.87
C SER A 119 14.55 -13.96 13.61
N ALA A 120 15.14 -15.10 13.26
CA ALA A 120 14.64 -15.94 12.18
C ALA A 120 13.23 -16.49 12.49
N GLU A 121 12.96 -16.79 13.76
CA GLU A 121 11.64 -17.25 14.22
C GLU A 121 10.58 -16.16 14.02
N ASP A 122 10.90 -14.89 14.34
CA ASP A 122 9.99 -13.76 14.05
C ASP A 122 9.74 -13.65 12.54
N GLN A 123 10.79 -13.79 11.73
CA GLN A 123 10.66 -13.74 10.27
C GLN A 123 9.76 -14.85 9.75
N GLU A 124 9.93 -16.10 10.22
CA GLU A 124 9.08 -17.24 9.85
C GLU A 124 7.61 -17.01 10.22
N ALA A 125 7.35 -16.41 11.40
CA ALA A 125 6.00 -16.05 11.83
C ALA A 125 5.39 -14.98 10.91
N PHE A 126 6.17 -14.00 10.46
CA PHE A 126 5.68 -12.93 9.59
C PHE A 126 5.72 -13.27 8.09
N THR A 127 6.38 -14.34 7.66
CA THR A 127 6.27 -14.88 6.28
C THR A 127 5.23 -16.00 6.18
N GLY A 128 4.85 -16.60 7.30
CA GLY A 128 3.95 -17.74 7.36
C GLY A 128 4.59 -19.06 6.92
N GLU A 129 5.92 -19.10 6.77
CA GLU A 129 6.65 -20.26 6.23
C GLU A 129 6.52 -21.51 7.11
N ALA A 130 6.34 -21.32 8.42
CA ALA A 130 6.18 -22.40 9.38
C ALA A 130 4.72 -22.85 9.60
N GLY A 131 3.76 -22.31 8.83
CA GLY A 131 2.34 -22.68 8.92
C GLY A 131 1.59 -22.06 10.09
N TYR A 132 2.13 -20.99 10.67
CA TYR A 132 1.51 -20.17 11.71
C TYR A 132 1.89 -18.69 11.54
N GLY A 133 1.28 -17.81 12.32
CA GLY A 133 1.53 -16.37 12.26
C GLY A 133 0.76 -15.70 11.13
N LEU A 134 1.45 -15.09 10.17
CA LEU A 134 0.84 -14.50 8.99
C LEU A 134 0.12 -15.60 8.19
N GLY A 135 -1.21 -15.53 8.12
CA GLY A 135 -2.05 -16.56 7.52
C GLY A 135 -2.95 -17.31 8.49
N CYS A 136 -2.79 -17.08 9.80
CA CYS A 136 -3.75 -17.52 10.80
C CYS A 136 -5.15 -16.95 10.54
N GLN A 137 -6.18 -17.59 11.09
CA GLN A 137 -7.58 -17.19 10.88
C GLN A 137 -7.90 -15.77 11.34
N SER A 138 -7.23 -15.27 12.38
CA SER A 138 -7.45 -13.93 12.93
C SER A 138 -6.15 -13.26 13.34
N TYR A 139 -6.21 -11.94 13.43
CA TYR A 139 -5.16 -11.08 13.98
C TYR A 139 -5.79 -10.04 14.89
N ALA A 140 -5.23 -9.84 16.08
CA ALA A 140 -5.72 -8.88 17.05
C ALA A 140 -4.74 -7.72 17.22
N LEU A 141 -5.26 -6.49 17.21
CA LEU A 141 -4.52 -5.30 17.61
C LEU A 141 -4.95 -4.90 19.03
N ALA A 142 -4.01 -4.89 19.97
CA ALA A 142 -4.29 -4.60 21.37
C ALA A 142 -4.31 -3.09 21.62
N ARG A 143 -5.15 -2.66 22.57
CA ARG A 143 -5.28 -1.25 22.97
C ARG A 143 -3.96 -0.65 23.43
N GLU A 144 -3.17 -1.41 24.18
CA GLU A 144 -1.85 -1.00 24.67
C GLU A 144 -0.89 -0.61 23.54
N GLN A 145 -0.95 -1.30 22.38
CA GLN A 145 -0.11 -0.97 21.23
C GLN A 145 -0.38 0.45 20.70
N PHE A 146 -1.62 0.93 20.78
CA PHE A 146 -1.97 2.29 20.37
C PHE A 146 -1.44 3.34 21.35
N VAL A 147 -1.40 3.02 22.65
CA VAL A 147 -0.74 3.87 23.65
C VAL A 147 0.75 3.99 23.35
N GLU A 148 1.42 2.87 23.05
CA GLU A 148 2.84 2.84 22.69
C GLU A 148 3.15 3.60 21.39
N LEU A 149 2.21 3.57 20.43
CA LEU A 149 2.29 4.36 19.19
C LEU A 149 2.00 5.85 19.40
N GLY A 150 1.66 6.27 20.62
CA GLY A 150 1.46 7.68 20.97
C GLY A 150 0.07 8.22 20.64
N TYR A 151 -0.93 7.36 20.44
CA TYR A 151 -2.31 7.80 20.26
C TYR A 151 -2.81 8.44 21.55
N GLY A 152 -3.53 9.56 21.43
CA GLY A 152 -4.14 10.22 22.59
C GLY A 152 -5.33 9.44 23.15
N ASP A 153 -5.55 9.53 24.46
CA ASP A 153 -6.61 8.80 25.18
C ASP A 153 -7.98 8.91 24.52
N SER A 154 -8.35 10.10 24.04
CA SER A 154 -9.64 10.32 23.36
C SER A 154 -9.76 9.51 22.07
N ARG A 155 -8.68 9.43 21.29
CA ARG A 155 -8.67 8.68 20.03
C ARG A 155 -8.69 7.17 20.28
N ILE A 156 -7.97 6.71 21.30
CA ILE A 156 -8.01 5.31 21.72
C ILE A 156 -9.44 4.94 22.16
N GLU A 157 -10.08 5.79 22.96
CA GLU A 157 -11.47 5.57 23.39
C GLU A 157 -12.45 5.55 22.20
N GLU A 158 -12.28 6.42 21.21
CA GLU A 158 -13.08 6.41 19.98
C GLU A 158 -12.95 5.11 19.17
N ILE A 159 -11.75 4.53 19.10
CA ILE A 159 -11.45 3.33 18.32
C ILE A 159 -11.93 2.07 19.05
N PHE A 160 -11.67 1.98 20.35
CA PHE A 160 -11.84 0.76 21.14
C PHE A 160 -13.12 0.76 21.98
N GLY A 161 -13.61 1.92 22.41
CA GLY A 161 -14.60 2.01 23.47
C GLY A 161 -14.17 1.20 24.70
N GLU A 162 -15.02 0.26 25.13
CA GLU A 162 -14.76 -0.65 26.25
C GLU A 162 -13.91 -1.88 25.87
N GLN A 163 -13.51 -2.05 24.61
CA GLN A 163 -12.74 -3.21 24.16
C GLN A 163 -11.24 -3.04 24.46
N GLU A 164 -10.57 -4.16 24.76
CA GLU A 164 -9.11 -4.21 24.96
C GLU A 164 -8.35 -4.59 23.67
N GLN A 165 -9.05 -5.12 22.66
CA GLN A 165 -8.46 -5.51 21.39
C GLN A 165 -9.44 -5.35 20.23
N LEU A 166 -8.90 -5.09 19.04
CA LEU A 166 -9.62 -5.11 17.78
C LEU A 166 -9.28 -6.40 17.05
N GLU A 167 -10.28 -7.25 16.84
CA GLU A 167 -10.10 -8.51 16.12
C GLU A 167 -10.38 -8.33 14.62
N TYR A 168 -9.45 -8.77 13.79
CA TYR A 168 -9.58 -8.86 12.35
C TYR A 168 -9.56 -10.32 11.92
N GLN A 169 -10.41 -10.68 10.97
CA GLN A 169 -10.51 -12.02 10.40
C GLN A 169 -9.81 -12.06 9.05
N ARG A 170 -9.11 -13.15 8.74
CA ARG A 170 -8.38 -13.31 7.48
C ARG A 170 -9.34 -13.25 6.28
N ASP A 171 -9.06 -12.37 5.32
CA ASP A 171 -9.88 -12.17 4.11
C ASP A 171 -9.25 -12.83 2.88
N ALA A 172 -8.97 -14.13 3.00
CA ALA A 172 -8.42 -14.95 1.91
C ALA A 172 -8.83 -16.40 2.11
N GLY A 173 -8.79 -17.25 1.09
CA GLY A 173 -9.01 -18.70 1.25
C GLY A 173 -10.30 -19.09 1.98
N SER A 174 -10.29 -20.26 2.65
CA SER A 174 -11.44 -20.72 3.45
C SER A 174 -11.45 -20.07 4.84
N ALA A 175 -12.63 -19.67 5.31
CA ALA A 175 -12.83 -19.14 6.66
C ALA A 175 -12.67 -20.21 7.75
N GLU A 176 -12.85 -21.48 7.43
CA GLU A 176 -12.73 -22.61 8.37
C GLU A 176 -11.29 -23.12 8.52
N ALA A 177 -10.40 -22.74 7.59
CA ALA A 177 -9.00 -23.14 7.68
C ALA A 177 -8.31 -22.36 8.81
N GLU A 178 -7.70 -23.08 9.76
CA GLU A 178 -6.91 -22.47 10.83
C GLU A 178 -5.76 -21.63 10.28
N PHE A 179 -5.21 -22.06 9.14
CA PHE A 179 -4.13 -21.40 8.44
C PHE A 179 -4.32 -21.43 6.91
N VAL A 180 -3.97 -20.32 6.26
CA VAL A 180 -3.82 -20.22 4.80
C VAL A 180 -2.50 -19.53 4.52
N SER A 181 -1.67 -20.13 3.64
CA SER A 181 -0.39 -19.53 3.26
C SER A 181 -0.57 -18.10 2.73
N PRO A 182 0.26 -17.14 3.18
CA PRO A 182 0.27 -15.78 2.65
C PRO A 182 0.49 -15.73 1.15
N PHE A 183 -0.04 -14.68 0.52
CA PHE A 183 0.31 -14.38 -0.86
C PHE A 183 1.78 -14.01 -0.92
N THR A 184 2.51 -14.59 -1.86
CA THR A 184 3.89 -14.21 -2.16
C THR A 184 3.94 -13.44 -3.47
N GLY A 185 4.76 -12.41 -3.52
CA GLY A 185 4.90 -11.59 -4.69
C GLY A 185 6.15 -10.74 -4.72
N SER A 186 6.15 -9.80 -5.67
CA SER A 186 7.14 -8.75 -5.77
C SER A 186 6.47 -7.43 -6.04
N GLU A 187 7.13 -6.36 -5.61
CA GLU A 187 6.71 -5.00 -5.88
C GLU A 187 7.89 -4.22 -6.44
N VAL A 188 7.61 -3.43 -7.47
CA VAL A 188 8.53 -2.42 -7.97
C VAL A 188 7.83 -1.08 -7.85
N ARG A 189 8.41 -0.19 -7.06
CA ARG A 189 7.97 1.20 -6.91
C ARG A 189 8.97 2.09 -7.65
N ILE A 190 8.45 3.05 -8.39
CA ILE A 190 9.24 4.12 -8.99
C ILE A 190 8.88 5.44 -8.31
N ASP A 191 9.91 6.20 -7.96
CA ASP A 191 9.81 7.43 -7.17
C ASP A 191 10.01 8.69 -8.04
N ASP A 192 10.28 8.50 -9.34
CA ASP A 192 10.28 9.55 -10.34
C ASP A 192 9.74 9.05 -11.68
N ALA A 193 9.31 9.99 -12.53
CA ALA A 193 8.68 9.71 -13.81
C ALA A 193 9.56 8.94 -14.80
N MET A 194 10.89 9.01 -14.66
CA MET A 194 11.85 8.30 -15.50
C MET A 194 12.22 6.92 -14.94
N GLY A 195 11.77 6.59 -13.73
CA GLY A 195 12.08 5.33 -13.05
C GLY A 195 13.54 5.17 -12.67
N VAL A 196 14.26 6.29 -12.48
CA VAL A 196 15.68 6.27 -12.07
C VAL A 196 15.80 5.93 -10.59
N LYS A 197 14.87 6.43 -9.78
CA LYS A 197 14.74 6.19 -8.35
C LYS A 197 13.57 5.28 -8.03
N GLY A 198 13.70 4.54 -6.94
CA GLY A 198 12.65 3.67 -6.45
C GLY A 198 13.16 2.48 -5.66
N LEU A 199 12.29 1.49 -5.47
CA LEU A 199 12.63 0.26 -4.76
C LEU A 199 12.08 -0.98 -5.48
N SER A 200 12.76 -2.09 -5.27
CA SER A 200 12.29 -3.42 -5.64
C SER A 200 12.29 -4.29 -4.39
N GLN A 201 11.19 -4.98 -4.14
CA GLN A 201 11.04 -5.82 -2.96
C GLN A 201 10.26 -7.11 -3.24
N LYS A 202 10.53 -8.12 -2.43
CA LYS A 202 9.65 -9.29 -2.29
C LYS A 202 8.65 -9.02 -1.19
N ILE A 203 7.43 -9.50 -1.35
CA ILE A 203 6.37 -9.32 -0.35
C ILE A 203 5.75 -10.67 0.03
N TYR A 204 5.46 -10.82 1.31
CA TYR A 204 4.57 -11.83 1.88
C TYR A 204 3.40 -11.09 2.50
N PHE A 205 2.20 -11.36 2.02
CA PHE A 205 1.05 -10.49 2.26
C PHE A 205 -0.16 -11.29 2.68
N MET A 206 -0.87 -10.83 3.71
CA MET A 206 -2.18 -11.36 4.08
C MET A 206 -3.11 -10.21 4.47
N PRO A 207 -4.29 -10.08 3.84
CA PRO A 207 -5.32 -9.17 4.28
C PRO A 207 -6.14 -9.79 5.42
N TYR A 208 -6.46 -8.97 6.41
CA TYR A 208 -7.45 -9.25 7.43
C TYR A 208 -8.49 -8.12 7.41
N VAL A 209 -9.72 -8.43 7.79
CA VAL A 209 -10.86 -7.52 7.74
C VAL A 209 -11.62 -7.56 9.05
N ARG A 210 -12.09 -6.41 9.49
CA ARG A 210 -13.11 -6.30 10.53
C ARG A 210 -14.31 -5.54 10.01
N GLN A 211 -15.48 -5.93 10.49
CA GLN A 211 -16.73 -5.26 10.14
C GLN A 211 -16.97 -4.10 11.12
N LEU A 212 -17.12 -2.89 10.57
CA LEU A 212 -17.64 -1.73 11.28
C LEU A 212 -19.15 -1.65 11.03
N ALA A 213 -19.87 -0.86 11.83
CA ALA A 213 -21.31 -0.71 11.62
C ALA A 213 -21.67 -0.09 10.26
N SER A 214 -20.73 0.59 9.59
CA SER A 214 -20.92 1.20 8.27
C SER A 214 -19.84 0.83 7.24
N GLY A 215 -19.47 -0.45 7.16
CA GLY A 215 -18.55 -0.98 6.14
C GLY A 215 -17.43 -1.82 6.73
N SER A 216 -16.39 -2.08 5.94
CA SER A 216 -15.24 -2.86 6.37
C SER A 216 -14.01 -1.97 6.59
N GLU A 217 -13.19 -2.33 7.57
CA GLU A 217 -11.82 -1.84 7.69
C GLU A 217 -10.86 -3.02 7.53
N TYR A 218 -9.79 -2.79 6.78
CA TYR A 218 -8.77 -3.78 6.48
C TYR A 218 -7.52 -3.54 7.31
N LEU A 219 -6.94 -4.63 7.81
CA LEU A 219 -5.57 -4.70 8.28
C LEU A 219 -4.77 -5.51 7.26
N LEU A 220 -3.89 -4.82 6.55
CA LEU A 220 -3.01 -5.40 5.55
C LEU A 220 -1.64 -5.59 6.19
N ILE A 221 -1.25 -6.85 6.43
CA ILE A 221 0.06 -7.16 6.98
C ILE A 221 0.96 -7.61 5.84
N SER A 222 2.06 -6.90 5.64
CA SER A 222 3.02 -7.11 4.55
C SER A 222 4.42 -7.25 5.14
N THR A 223 5.04 -8.43 4.98
CA THR A 223 6.46 -8.61 5.23
C THR A 223 7.21 -8.34 3.94
N GLU A 224 8.08 -7.34 3.98
CA GLU A 224 8.74 -6.81 2.81
C GLU A 224 10.25 -7.01 2.93
N VAL A 225 10.82 -7.64 1.91
CA VAL A 225 12.26 -7.84 1.79
C VAL A 225 12.76 -6.95 0.67
N VAL A 226 13.33 -5.80 1.04
CA VAL A 226 13.91 -4.84 0.10
C VAL A 226 15.10 -5.49 -0.57
N THR A 227 15.02 -5.64 -1.89
CA THR A 227 16.06 -6.27 -2.71
C THR A 227 17.06 -5.25 -3.24
N SER A 228 16.60 -4.05 -3.55
CA SER A 228 17.40 -2.90 -4.01
C SER A 228 16.63 -1.60 -3.83
N GLU A 229 17.35 -0.52 -3.60
CA GLU A 229 16.84 0.86 -3.58
C GLU A 229 17.74 1.73 -4.49
N ASP A 230 17.15 2.46 -5.44
CA ASP A 230 17.87 3.23 -6.47
C ASP A 230 18.94 2.40 -7.23
N GLY A 231 18.70 1.09 -7.37
CA GLY A 231 19.63 0.13 -7.98
C GLY A 231 20.78 -0.34 -7.06
N ASP A 232 20.85 0.15 -5.82
CA ASP A 232 21.81 -0.28 -4.82
C ASP A 232 21.31 -1.52 -4.07
N TYR A 233 21.95 -2.65 -4.33
CA TYR A 233 21.66 -3.95 -3.69
C TYR A 233 22.24 -4.09 -2.28
N SER A 234 23.04 -3.14 -1.81
CA SER A 234 23.58 -3.14 -0.44
C SER A 234 22.55 -2.66 0.59
N LYS A 235 21.54 -1.91 0.16
CA LYS A 235 20.42 -1.40 0.97
C LYS A 235 19.33 -2.44 1.24
N ARG A 236 19.73 -3.68 1.54
CA ARG A 236 18.77 -4.74 1.88
C ARG A 236 18.23 -4.52 3.29
N ALA A 237 16.92 -4.62 3.42
CA ALA A 237 16.21 -4.55 4.68
C ALA A 237 15.06 -5.55 4.67
N ILE A 238 14.66 -5.99 5.87
CA ILE A 238 13.41 -6.71 6.09
C ILE A 238 12.61 -5.97 7.14
N HIS A 239 11.34 -5.70 6.83
CA HIS A 239 10.41 -5.08 7.74
C HIS A 239 9.03 -5.66 7.54
N VAL A 240 8.16 -5.48 8.53
CA VAL A 240 6.75 -5.85 8.45
C VAL A 240 5.93 -4.60 8.65
N ASP A 241 5.09 -4.28 7.67
CA ASP A 241 4.18 -3.17 7.72
C ASP A 241 2.77 -3.62 8.04
N PHE A 242 2.16 -2.88 8.96
CA PHE A 242 0.77 -2.99 9.32
C PHE A 242 0.06 -1.78 8.71
N MET A 243 -0.66 -1.99 7.61
CA MET A 243 -1.42 -0.92 6.95
C MET A 243 -2.89 -1.05 7.28
N ILE A 244 -3.52 0.06 7.66
CA ILE A 244 -4.97 0.14 7.80
C ILE A 244 -5.55 0.64 6.48
N GLY A 245 -6.52 -0.11 5.95
CA GLY A 245 -7.17 0.12 4.68
C GLY A 245 -8.65 0.45 4.83
N LEU A 246 -9.11 1.50 4.15
CA LEU A 246 -10.52 1.84 4.01
C LEU A 246 -10.92 1.72 2.54
N PRO A 247 -11.82 0.78 2.18
CA PRO A 247 -12.38 0.71 0.83
C PRO A 247 -13.12 2.00 0.47
N LEU A 248 -12.94 2.44 -0.77
CA LEU A 248 -13.58 3.65 -1.30
C LEU A 248 -14.38 3.29 -2.55
N GLU A 249 -15.55 3.93 -2.72
CA GLU A 249 -16.27 3.82 -3.99
C GLU A 249 -15.55 4.63 -5.09
N LEU A 250 -15.55 4.13 -6.32
CA LEU A 250 -14.84 4.74 -7.45
C LEU A 250 -15.27 6.19 -7.69
N GLU A 251 -16.54 6.54 -7.44
CA GLU A 251 -17.05 7.90 -7.61
C GLU A 251 -16.56 8.88 -6.53
N ARG A 252 -15.88 8.40 -5.48
CA ARG A 252 -15.31 9.20 -4.39
C ARG A 252 -13.86 9.61 -4.62
N ILE A 253 -13.26 9.18 -5.74
CA ILE A 253 -11.90 9.52 -6.13
C ILE A 253 -11.88 10.20 -7.49
N THR A 254 -11.01 11.19 -7.65
CA THR A 254 -10.64 11.72 -8.97
C THR A 254 -9.15 11.89 -9.06
N VAL A 255 -8.57 11.62 -10.24
CA VAL A 255 -7.15 11.84 -10.52
C VAL A 255 -7.03 12.80 -11.70
N GLN A 256 -6.18 13.83 -11.57
CA GLN A 256 -5.98 14.89 -12.56
C GLN A 256 -4.50 15.14 -12.83
#